data_AF-A0A9W7GMZ5-F1
#
_entry.id   AF-A0A9W7GMZ5-F1
#
_cell.length_a   1.000
_cell.length_b   1.000
_cell.length_c   1.000
_cell.angle_alpha   90.00
_cell.angle_beta   90.00
_cell.angle_gamma   90.00
#
_symmetry.space_group_name_H-M   'P 1'
#
loop_
_entity.id
_entity.type
_entity.pdbx_description
1 polymer ?
#
loop_
_entity_poly.entity_id
_entity_poly.type
_entity_poly.pdbx_seq_one_letter_code
_entity_poly.pdbx_strand_id
1 'polypeptide(L)'
;MLYRPASDDVGSSYQGGLPLRVDLKVIEDTVDKGGLKCTHIDAIRMFTKEGSKVPNAALGVNGNRELDRLVDQPRLEQGGCLHANLDLFKWAFKLFPLISSSIIGDALEVALEARRLDVAASPYDAGIYTGGWKVKVECEEGRREYKTRQMEIMGKSGEVRDRLIKAYEDVLL
;
A
#
# COMPACT_ATOMS: atom_id res chain seq x y z
N MET A 1 5.43 -3.72 7.41
CA MET A 1 5.02 -2.94 8.60
C MET A 1 5.87 -3.40 9.77
N LEU A 2 6.36 -2.46 10.56
CA LEU A 2 7.11 -2.75 11.78
C LEU A 2 6.11 -3.22 12.86
N TYR A 3 6.10 -4.50 13.20
CA TYR A 3 5.23 -5.05 14.24
C TYR A 3 5.99 -6.17 14.94
N ARG A 4 6.21 -6.03 16.25
CA ARG A 4 7.02 -6.96 17.07
C ARG A 4 8.29 -7.44 16.34
N PRO A 5 9.15 -6.52 15.86
CA PRO A 5 10.36 -6.92 15.16
C PRO A 5 11.27 -7.73 16.09
N ALA A 6 11.84 -8.83 15.59
CA ALA A 6 12.96 -9.48 16.27
C ALA A 6 14.21 -8.58 16.17
N SER A 7 15.25 -8.87 16.97
CA SER A 7 16.48 -8.05 17.05
C SER A 7 17.23 -7.91 15.71
N ASP A 8 16.98 -8.82 14.77
CA ASP A 8 17.49 -8.88 13.40
C ASP A 8 16.50 -8.33 12.33
N ASP A 9 15.30 -7.92 12.73
CA ASP A 9 14.14 -7.65 11.86
C ASP A 9 13.77 -6.15 11.81
N VAL A 10 14.73 -5.26 12.04
CA VAL A 10 14.54 -3.79 12.06
C VAL A 10 14.38 -3.25 10.64
N GLY A 11 13.22 -3.52 10.02
CA GLY A 11 12.82 -2.99 8.73
C GLY A 11 13.65 -3.52 7.56
N SER A 12 13.09 -3.48 6.35
CA SER A 12 13.94 -3.66 5.16
C SER A 12 15.03 -2.56 5.15
N SER A 13 16.17 -2.84 4.51
CA SER A 13 17.35 -1.96 4.41
C SER A 13 17.06 -0.48 4.07
N TYR A 14 15.87 -0.17 3.55
CA TYR A 14 15.41 1.16 3.17
C TYR A 14 14.91 2.04 4.33
N GLN A 15 14.57 1.47 5.50
CA GLN A 15 13.93 2.20 6.61
C GLN A 15 14.84 2.35 7.83
N GLY A 16 15.95 1.60 7.90
CA GLY A 16 16.83 1.56 9.07
C GLY A 16 17.48 2.89 9.46
N GLY A 17 17.48 3.88 8.56
CA GLY A 17 17.98 5.23 8.84
C GLY A 17 16.93 6.24 9.31
N LEU A 18 15.64 5.90 9.29
CA LEU A 18 14.57 6.83 9.67
C LEU A 18 14.17 6.62 11.14
N PRO A 19 14.15 7.70 11.96
CA PRO A 19 13.66 7.58 13.33
C PRO A 19 12.15 7.29 13.34
N LEU A 20 11.66 6.65 14.39
CA LEU A 20 10.22 6.47 14.59
C LEU A 20 9.58 7.75 15.12
N ARG A 21 8.35 8.06 14.67
CA ARG A 21 7.54 9.18 15.20
C ARG A 21 6.73 8.80 16.43
N VAL A 22 6.55 7.50 16.67
CA VAL A 22 5.83 6.89 17.80
C VAL A 22 6.64 5.70 18.30
N ASP A 23 6.51 5.35 19.58
CA ASP A 23 7.18 4.17 20.11
C ASP A 23 6.60 2.86 19.53
N LEU A 24 7.35 1.76 19.69
CA LEU A 24 6.94 0.43 19.21
C LEU A 24 5.62 -0.03 19.83
N LYS A 25 5.35 0.32 21.09
CA LYS A 25 4.14 -0.08 21.79
C LYS A 25 2.89 0.53 21.15
N VAL A 26 2.96 1.80 20.75
CA VAL A 26 1.87 2.48 20.03
C VAL A 26 1.61 1.81 18.69
N ILE A 27 2.65 1.36 17.99
CA ILE A 27 2.50 0.65 16.71
C ILE A 27 1.80 -0.69 16.94
N GLU A 28 2.26 -1.47 17.92
CA GLU A 28 1.66 -2.76 18.28
C GLU A 28 0.20 -2.61 18.71
N ASP A 29 -0.09 -1.70 19.63
CA ASP A 29 -1.45 -1.43 20.12
C ASP A 29 -2.38 -0.99 18.98
N THR A 30 -1.86 -0.26 17.98
CA THR A 30 -2.62 0.17 16.80
C THR A 30 -2.99 -1.02 15.91
N VAL A 31 -2.03 -1.91 15.65
CA VAL A 31 -2.24 -3.11 14.83
C VAL A 31 -3.16 -4.10 15.55
N ASP A 32 -2.96 -4.32 16.85
CA ASP A 32 -3.76 -5.25 17.65
C ASP A 32 -5.23 -4.84 17.72
N LYS A 33 -5.52 -3.53 17.83
CA LYS A 33 -6.90 -3.01 17.85
C LYS A 33 -7.54 -2.97 16.46
N GLY A 34 -6.76 -2.62 15.43
CA GLY A 34 -7.28 -2.32 14.09
C GLY A 34 -7.33 -3.52 13.15
N GLY A 35 -6.42 -4.49 13.35
CA GLY A 35 -6.11 -5.54 12.40
C GLY A 35 -5.55 -5.00 11.07
N LEU A 36 -5.17 -5.92 10.19
CA LEU A 36 -4.75 -5.57 8.83
C LEU A 36 -5.96 -5.60 7.88
N LYS A 37 -6.03 -4.60 7.00
CA LYS A 37 -7.15 -4.43 6.04
C LYS A 37 -6.70 -4.20 4.60
N CYS A 38 -5.42 -4.39 4.31
CA CYS A 38 -4.90 -4.23 2.95
C CYS A 38 -5.21 -5.49 2.14
N THR A 39 -5.81 -5.34 0.96
CA THR A 39 -6.13 -6.45 0.06
C THR A 39 -5.04 -6.75 -0.96
N HIS A 40 -3.97 -5.96 -0.99
CA HIS A 40 -2.84 -6.18 -1.88
C HIS A 40 -2.10 -7.46 -1.49
N ILE A 41 -1.76 -8.32 -2.46
CA ILE A 41 -1.21 -9.65 -2.19
C ILE A 41 0.16 -9.57 -1.51
N ASP A 42 0.96 -8.56 -1.87
CA ASP A 42 2.27 -8.35 -1.26
C ASP A 42 2.19 -7.72 0.13
N ALA A 43 1.00 -7.34 0.62
CA ALA A 43 0.86 -6.76 1.96
C ALA A 43 1.47 -7.70 3.01
N ILE A 44 1.11 -8.99 2.99
CA ILE A 44 1.56 -10.01 3.96
C ILE A 44 3.09 -10.20 3.93
N ARG A 45 3.70 -10.08 2.74
CA ARG A 45 5.15 -10.28 2.54
C ARG A 45 6.00 -9.11 3.06
N MET A 46 5.39 -7.94 3.24
CA MET A 46 6.06 -6.73 3.71
C MET A 46 6.05 -6.60 5.24
N PHE A 47 5.55 -7.61 5.96
CA PHE A 47 5.60 -7.66 7.42
C PHE A 47 6.85 -8.39 7.91
N THR A 48 7.26 -8.06 9.14
CA THR A 48 8.14 -8.91 9.96
C THR A 48 7.58 -10.31 10.08
N LYS A 49 8.39 -11.28 10.52
CA LYS A 49 7.91 -12.67 10.74
C LYS A 49 6.72 -12.76 11.70
N GLU A 50 6.64 -11.86 12.68
CA GLU A 50 5.48 -11.77 13.59
C GLU A 50 4.34 -10.97 12.98
N GLY A 51 4.63 -9.90 12.24
CA GLY A 51 3.61 -9.12 11.55
C GLY A 51 2.87 -9.90 10.47
N SER A 52 3.55 -10.87 9.82
CA SER A 52 2.90 -11.72 8.82
C SER A 52 1.82 -12.60 9.44
N LYS A 53 1.94 -12.95 10.74
CA LYS A 53 0.97 -13.75 11.51
C LYS A 53 -0.30 -12.98 11.90
N VAL A 54 -0.28 -11.64 11.85
CA VAL A 54 -1.43 -10.82 12.22
C VAL A 54 -2.58 -11.10 11.23
N PRO A 55 -3.80 -11.41 11.71
CA PRO A 55 -4.93 -11.65 10.82
C PRO A 55 -5.18 -10.45 9.90
N ASN A 56 -5.28 -10.72 8.60
CA ASN A 56 -5.72 -9.75 7.62
C ASN A 56 -7.18 -10.03 7.27
N ALA A 57 -8.08 -9.29 7.90
CA ALA A 57 -9.52 -9.44 7.73
C ALA A 57 -9.96 -9.23 6.27
N ALA A 58 -9.24 -8.41 5.50
CA ALA A 58 -9.58 -8.13 4.11
C ALA A 58 -9.18 -9.24 3.14
N LEU A 59 -8.16 -10.04 3.50
CA LEU A 59 -7.72 -11.18 2.70
C LEU A 59 -8.35 -12.50 3.16
N GLY A 60 -9.07 -12.50 4.30
CA GLY A 60 -9.67 -13.71 4.86
C GLY A 60 -8.65 -14.78 5.22
N VAL A 61 -7.37 -14.40 5.41
CA VAL A 61 -6.29 -15.31 5.74
C VAL A 61 -5.71 -15.00 7.11
N ASN A 62 -5.52 -16.05 7.89
CA ASN A 62 -4.58 -16.03 9.00
C ASN A 62 -3.17 -16.13 8.42
N GLY A 63 -2.24 -15.42 9.03
CA GLY A 63 -0.91 -15.10 8.51
C GLY A 63 0.08 -16.22 8.18
N ASN A 64 -0.37 -17.47 8.15
CA ASN A 64 0.43 -18.64 7.79
C ASN A 64 0.07 -19.24 6.41
N ARG A 65 -0.90 -18.66 5.68
CA ARG A 65 -1.22 -19.12 4.32
C ARG A 65 -0.30 -18.45 3.31
N GLU A 66 0.44 -19.25 2.55
CA GLU A 66 1.13 -18.76 1.36
C GLU A 66 0.11 -18.34 0.29
N LEU A 67 0.25 -17.12 -0.23
CA LEU A 67 -0.57 -16.62 -1.33
C LEU A 67 0.15 -16.84 -2.66
N ASP A 68 -0.55 -17.44 -3.61
CA ASP A 68 -0.09 -17.61 -4.99
C ASP A 68 -0.49 -16.37 -5.80
N ARG A 69 0.49 -15.71 -6.44
CA ARG A 69 0.20 -14.49 -7.20
C ARG A 69 -0.73 -14.71 -8.39
N LEU A 70 -0.62 -15.83 -9.09
CA LEU A 70 -1.46 -16.10 -10.27
C LEU A 70 -2.90 -16.41 -9.88
N VAL A 71 -3.12 -17.02 -8.71
CA VAL A 71 -4.45 -17.46 -8.27
C VAL A 71 -5.12 -16.45 -7.33
N ASP A 72 -4.37 -15.91 -6.36
CA ASP A 72 -4.94 -15.07 -5.31
C ASP A 72 -4.99 -13.59 -5.69
N GLN A 73 -4.05 -13.07 -6.49
CA GLN A 73 -4.02 -11.64 -6.83
C GLN A 73 -5.32 -11.20 -7.52
N PRO A 74 -5.80 -11.87 -8.59
CA PRO A 74 -7.03 -11.45 -9.28
C PRO A 74 -8.29 -11.60 -8.41
N ARG A 75 -8.25 -12.47 -7.40
CA ARG A 75 -9.40 -12.77 -6.53
C ARG A 75 -9.50 -11.84 -5.33
N LEU A 76 -8.36 -11.40 -4.80
CA LEU A 76 -8.30 -10.69 -3.52
C LEU A 76 -8.04 -9.19 -3.69
N GLU A 77 -7.22 -8.78 -4.66
CA GLU A 77 -6.90 -7.37 -4.83
C GLU A 77 -8.13 -6.58 -5.30
N GLN A 78 -8.37 -5.44 -4.66
CA GLN A 78 -9.40 -4.50 -5.05
C GLN A 78 -8.79 -3.12 -5.31
N GLY A 79 -9.53 -2.26 -6.02
CA GLY A 79 -9.11 -0.90 -6.36
C GLY A 79 -9.26 0.16 -5.25
N GLY A 80 -9.93 -0.17 -4.14
CA GLY A 80 -9.96 0.67 -2.93
C GLY A 80 -8.67 0.63 -2.10
N CYS A 81 -7.77 -0.32 -2.36
CA CYS A 81 -6.52 -0.49 -1.65
C CYS A 81 -5.52 0.51 -2.20
N LEU A 82 -4.90 1.26 -1.29
CA LEU A 82 -3.87 2.24 -1.64
C LEU A 82 -2.74 1.62 -2.47
N HIS A 83 -2.31 0.41 -2.13
CA HIS A 83 -1.21 -0.27 -2.79
C HIS A 83 -1.58 -0.81 -4.18
N ALA A 84 -2.83 -1.22 -4.40
CA ALA A 84 -3.29 -1.57 -5.74
C ALA A 84 -3.29 -0.36 -6.69
N ASN A 85 -3.59 0.83 -6.16
CA ASN A 85 -3.54 2.08 -6.92
C ASN A 85 -2.10 2.54 -7.20
N LEU A 86 -1.19 2.31 -6.25
CA LEU A 86 0.25 2.53 -6.43
C LEU A 86 0.81 1.67 -7.58
N ASP A 87 0.30 0.45 -7.73
CA ASP A 87 0.73 -0.52 -8.73
C ASP A 87 0.31 -0.17 -10.17
N LEU A 88 -0.64 0.75 -10.38
CA LEU A 88 -1.07 1.17 -11.72
C LEU A 88 0.10 1.66 -12.57
N PHE A 89 1.02 2.43 -11.99
CA PHE A 89 2.21 2.88 -12.71
C PHE A 89 3.09 1.73 -13.19
N LYS A 90 3.31 0.72 -12.33
CA LYS A 90 4.06 -0.50 -12.70
C LYS A 90 3.41 -1.18 -13.89
N TRP A 91 2.09 -1.31 -13.89
CA TRP A 91 1.35 -1.99 -14.96
C TRP A 91 1.31 -1.16 -16.25
N ALA A 92 1.17 0.16 -16.17
CA ALA A 92 1.25 1.03 -17.35
C ALA A 92 2.65 1.03 -17.96
N PHE A 93 3.69 1.10 -17.13
CA PHE A 93 5.08 1.15 -17.60
C PHE A 93 5.53 -0.15 -18.27
N LYS A 94 4.98 -1.31 -17.89
CA LYS A 94 5.23 -2.58 -18.59
C LYS A 94 4.77 -2.60 -20.05
N LEU A 95 3.80 -1.76 -20.40
CA LEU A 95 3.34 -1.61 -21.77
C LEU A 95 4.10 -0.54 -22.55
N PHE A 96 5.09 0.15 -21.98
CA PHE A 96 5.93 1.05 -22.75
C PHE A 96 6.75 0.25 -23.80
N PRO A 97 6.86 0.71 -25.07
CA PRO A 97 6.32 1.93 -25.67
C PRO A 97 4.98 1.74 -26.43
N LEU A 98 4.26 0.65 -26.18
CA LEU A 98 3.08 0.21 -26.93
C LEU A 98 1.81 1.04 -26.67
N ILE A 99 1.77 1.80 -25.57
CA ILE A 99 0.61 2.62 -25.18
C ILE A 99 0.96 4.11 -25.12
N SER A 100 -0.07 4.96 -25.13
CA SER A 100 0.11 6.41 -24.99
C SER A 100 0.84 6.76 -23.70
N SER A 101 1.84 7.65 -23.80
CA SER A 101 2.55 8.20 -22.65
C SER A 101 1.64 8.93 -21.66
N SER A 102 0.48 9.43 -22.12
CA SER A 102 -0.53 10.03 -21.24
C SER A 102 -1.05 9.05 -20.18
N ILE A 103 -1.33 7.79 -20.56
CA ILE A 103 -1.80 6.76 -19.62
C ILE A 103 -0.73 6.46 -18.57
N ILE A 104 0.54 6.42 -18.99
CA ILE A 104 1.68 6.23 -18.07
C ILE A 104 1.82 7.41 -17.12
N GLY A 105 1.65 8.64 -17.62
CA GLY A 105 1.66 9.87 -16.82
C GLY A 105 0.56 9.89 -15.76
N ASP A 106 -0.68 9.61 -16.16
CA ASP A 106 -1.83 9.58 -15.24
C ASP A 106 -1.65 8.49 -14.15
N ALA A 107 -1.13 7.32 -14.55
CA ALA A 107 -0.80 6.25 -13.60
C ALA A 107 0.34 6.64 -12.64
N LEU A 108 1.33 7.41 -13.11
CA LEU A 108 2.40 7.94 -12.28
C LEU A 108 1.86 8.94 -11.25
N GLU A 109 0.96 9.83 -11.64
CA GLU A 109 0.34 10.80 -10.73
C GLU A 109 -0.41 10.10 -9.58
N VAL A 110 -1.24 9.10 -9.92
CA VAL A 110 -1.93 8.27 -8.92
C VAL A 110 -0.92 7.57 -8.01
N ALA A 111 0.15 7.00 -8.58
CA ALA A 111 1.17 6.32 -7.80
C ALA A 111 1.92 7.26 -6.85
N LEU A 112 2.23 8.49 -7.27
CA LEU A 112 2.88 9.48 -6.42
C LEU A 112 1.96 9.94 -5.27
N GLU A 113 0.68 10.18 -5.55
CA GLU A 113 -0.30 10.53 -4.53
C GLU A 113 -0.48 9.40 -3.52
N ALA A 114 -0.62 8.16 -4.00
CA ALA A 114 -0.70 6.97 -3.17
C ALA A 114 0.55 6.77 -2.31
N ARG A 115 1.74 6.93 -2.89
CA ARG A 115 3.01 6.83 -2.16
C ARG A 115 3.12 7.90 -1.08
N ARG A 116 2.70 9.13 -1.38
CA ARG A 116 2.76 10.23 -0.40
C ARG A 116 1.89 9.91 0.82
N LEU A 117 0.68 9.39 0.61
CA LEU A 117 -0.20 8.95 1.71
C LEU A 117 0.38 7.77 2.49
N ASP A 118 0.93 6.76 1.80
CA ASP A 118 1.57 5.59 2.41
C ASP A 118 2.74 5.99 3.32
N VAL A 119 3.59 6.91 2.84
CA VAL A 119 4.72 7.46 3.62
C VAL A 119 4.24 8.32 4.78
N ALA A 120 3.25 9.20 4.56
CA ALA A 120 2.72 10.07 5.60
C ALA A 120 2.04 9.30 6.74
N ALA A 121 1.44 8.14 6.44
CA ALA A 121 0.79 7.26 7.40
C ALA A 121 1.75 6.32 8.14
N SER A 122 3.01 6.22 7.68
CA SER A 122 4.00 5.31 8.25
C SER A 122 4.33 5.67 9.71
N PRO A 123 4.82 4.71 10.52
CA PRO A 123 5.26 4.98 11.90
C PRO A 123 6.63 5.66 11.98
N TYR A 124 7.26 5.97 10.84
CA TYR A 124 8.55 6.65 10.77
C TYR A 124 8.35 8.17 10.69
N ASP A 125 9.33 8.94 11.15
CA ASP A 125 9.39 10.38 10.90
C ASP A 125 9.91 10.63 9.47
N ALA A 126 9.00 10.45 8.51
CA ALA A 126 9.28 10.59 7.09
C ALA A 126 8.90 11.98 6.55
N GLY A 127 8.81 13.00 7.41
CA GLY A 127 8.33 14.34 7.05
C GLY A 127 9.12 15.00 5.91
N ILE A 128 10.40 14.67 5.78
CA ILE A 128 11.28 15.16 4.70
C ILE A 128 10.70 14.81 3.32
N TYR A 129 10.04 13.66 3.18
CA TYR A 129 9.53 13.16 1.90
C TYR A 129 8.09 13.62 1.61
N THR A 130 7.37 14.08 2.63
CA THR A 130 5.95 14.45 2.51
C THR A 130 5.71 15.95 2.62
N GLY A 131 6.77 16.76 2.77
CA GLY A 131 6.67 18.19 3.05
C GLY A 131 6.13 18.48 4.45
N GLY A 132 6.47 17.63 5.43
CA GLY A 132 6.02 17.72 6.82
C GLY A 132 4.65 17.10 7.10
N TRP A 133 3.93 16.63 6.07
CA TRP A 133 2.62 16.00 6.25
C TRP A 133 2.75 14.64 6.95
N LYS A 134 1.97 14.45 8.02
CA LYS A 134 1.94 13.23 8.83
C LYS A 134 0.48 12.84 9.10
N VAL A 135 0.11 11.61 8.76
CA VAL A 135 -1.23 11.06 9.01
C VAL A 135 -1.13 10.09 10.18
N LYS A 136 -1.62 10.51 11.35
CA LYS A 136 -1.48 9.78 12.61
C LYS A 136 -2.51 8.66 12.75
N VAL A 137 -2.33 7.56 12.01
CA VAL A 137 -3.29 6.43 11.97
C VAL A 137 -3.50 5.70 13.31
N GLU A 138 -2.66 5.96 14.30
CA GLU A 138 -2.85 5.51 15.69
C GLU A 138 -4.06 6.20 16.36
N CYS A 139 -4.40 7.43 15.96
CA CYS A 139 -5.55 8.16 16.47
C CYS A 139 -6.77 8.08 15.54
N GLU A 140 -7.96 8.37 16.07
CA GLU A 140 -9.20 8.30 15.29
C GLU A 140 -9.26 9.33 14.17
N GLU A 141 -8.80 10.55 14.43
CA GLU A 141 -8.74 11.64 13.45
C GLU A 141 -7.85 11.27 12.26
N GLY A 142 -6.65 10.76 12.51
CA GLY A 142 -5.75 10.31 11.45
C GLY A 142 -6.29 9.10 10.67
N ARG A 143 -7.05 8.19 11.31
CA ARG A 143 -7.75 7.12 10.58
C ARG A 143 -8.85 7.65 9.66
N ARG A 144 -9.60 8.67 10.10
CA ARG A 144 -10.60 9.34 9.27
C ARG A 144 -9.94 10.03 8.08
N GLU A 145 -8.87 10.80 8.32
CA GLU A 145 -8.10 11.44 7.24
C GLU A 145 -7.57 10.41 6.25
N TYR A 146 -6.91 9.34 6.73
CA TYR A 146 -6.38 8.29 5.88
C TYR A 146 -7.46 7.66 5.00
N LYS A 147 -8.63 7.34 5.58
CA LYS A 147 -9.76 6.77 4.84
C LYS A 147 -10.27 7.74 3.77
N THR A 148 -10.44 9.02 4.11
CA THR A 148 -10.88 10.05 3.15
C THR A 148 -9.92 10.14 1.97
N ARG A 149 -8.62 10.27 2.24
CA ARG A 149 -7.59 10.33 1.19
C ARG A 149 -7.52 9.06 0.35
N GLN A 150 -7.65 7.89 0.97
CA GLN A 150 -7.70 6.62 0.25
C GLN A 150 -8.90 6.55 -0.70
N MET A 151 -10.07 7.05 -0.30
CA MET A 151 -11.25 7.12 -1.18
C MET A 151 -11.08 8.11 -2.33
N GLU A 152 -10.43 9.27 -2.09
CA GLU A 152 -10.09 10.23 -3.15
C GLU A 152 -9.19 9.59 -4.21
N ILE A 153 -8.13 8.90 -3.78
CA ILE A 153 -7.20 8.19 -4.67
C ILE A 153 -7.92 7.06 -5.41
N MET A 154 -8.76 6.28 -4.72
CA MET A 154 -9.58 5.25 -5.35
C MET A 154 -10.44 5.84 -6.48
N GLY A 155 -11.10 6.97 -6.24
CA GLY A 155 -11.91 7.66 -7.26
C GLY A 155 -11.09 8.03 -8.50
N LYS A 156 -9.95 8.71 -8.31
CA LYS A 156 -9.05 9.09 -9.41
C LYS A 156 -8.49 7.88 -10.16
N SER A 157 -8.15 6.81 -9.44
CA SER A 157 -7.57 5.60 -10.00
C SER A 157 -8.52 4.82 -10.91
N GLY A 158 -9.84 5.00 -10.75
CA GLY A 158 -10.87 4.28 -11.49
C GLY A 158 -10.72 4.49 -13.00
N GLU A 159 -10.71 5.75 -13.43
CA GLU A 159 -10.59 6.10 -14.85
C GLU A 159 -9.25 5.64 -15.45
N VAL A 160 -8.15 5.81 -14.71
CA VAL A 160 -6.82 5.37 -15.15
C VAL A 160 -6.78 3.86 -15.34
N ARG A 161 -7.40 3.11 -14.44
CA ARG A 161 -7.49 1.64 -14.52
C ARG A 161 -8.28 1.21 -15.75
N ASP A 162 -9.43 1.81 -16.00
CA ASP A 162 -10.28 1.46 -17.16
C ASP A 162 -9.54 1.73 -18.47
N ARG A 163 -8.85 2.88 -18.58
CA ARG A 163 -8.00 3.21 -19.73
C ARG A 163 -6.85 2.23 -19.90
N LEU A 164 -6.23 1.80 -18.81
CA LEU A 164 -5.13 0.84 -18.85
C LEU A 164 -5.60 -0.56 -19.26
N ILE A 165 -6.75 -1.02 -18.74
CA ILE A 165 -7.36 -2.30 -19.14
C ILE A 165 -7.61 -2.31 -20.65
N LYS A 166 -8.27 -1.26 -21.16
CA LYS A 166 -8.50 -1.12 -22.60
C LYS A 166 -7.20 -1.16 -23.40
N ALA A 167 -6.16 -0.50 -22.93
CA ALA A 167 -4.86 -0.51 -23.60
C ALA A 167 -4.18 -1.90 -23.58
N TYR A 168 -4.39 -2.71 -22.53
CA TYR A 168 -3.97 -4.11 -22.51
C TYR A 168 -4.76 -4.95 -23.52
N GLU A 169 -6.08 -4.73 -23.61
CA GLU A 169 -6.94 -5.41 -24.59
C GLU A 169 -6.50 -5.09 -26.02
N ASP A 170 -6.27 -3.82 -26.35
CA ASP A 170 -5.87 -3.38 -27.69
C ASP A 170 -4.48 -3.91 -28.12
N VAL A 171 -3.62 -4.27 -27.16
CA VAL A 171 -2.25 -4.76 -27.42
C VAL A 171 -2.16 -6.29 -27.43
N LEU A 172 -2.97 -6.98 -26.62
CA LEU A 172 -2.87 -8.43 -26.41
C LEU A 172 -3.97 -9.24 -27.12
N LEU A 173 -5.06 -8.61 -27.56
CA LEU A 173 -6.18 -9.25 -28.26
C LEU A 173 -6.29 -8.72 -29.71
#